data_AF-E3T323-F1
#
_entry.id   AF-E3T323-F1
#
_cell.length_a   1.000
_cell.length_b   1.000
_cell.length_c   1.000
_cell.angle_alpha   90.00
_cell.angle_beta   90.00
_cell.angle_gamma   90.00
#
_symmetry.space_group_name_H-M   'P 1'
#
loop_
_entity.id
_entity.type
_entity.pdbx_description
1 polymer ?
#
loop_
_entity_poly.entity_id
_entity_poly.type
_entity_poly.pdbx_seq_one_letter_code
_entity_poly.pdbx_strand_id
1 'polypeptide(L)'
;MTRLLYILVGVILVFLNTYFFSNTQVSHSIYEEVNNHLRFLSHSEEMLRLDVIRARYSLLPNYDSIVTNLYKMRTIVEDYKQGPVSIHALGMDEFIPVLDRLIRAIDNKDEISSDFQESNSILKNSISYFLVTASELIARNSQMVPDNLAYTISLSELTRTLLSYSLSGEKTPPALIQNWINRFEAMKNKLPLGLQADITNLIKHAKIIKEYQGKTDHLLQALLNISIVTDIELLEQAYQQRLEAESEQAGIYRSLLYASSLLLLSYFAVIILRLRNMTARLTQTQCGAANRDCRTHAG
;
A
#
# COMPACT_ATOMS: atom_id res chain seq x y z
N MET A 1 9.04 49.49 43.24
CA MET A 1 9.26 48.03 43.07
C MET A 1 8.00 47.25 42.69
N THR A 2 6.84 47.48 43.30
CA THR A 2 5.61 46.69 43.05
C THR A 2 5.09 46.72 41.60
N ARG A 3 5.13 47.88 40.91
CA ARG A 3 4.70 47.98 39.49
C ARG A 3 5.53 47.14 38.52
N LEU A 4 6.84 47.07 38.77
CA LEU A 4 7.79 46.32 37.93
C LEU A 4 7.59 44.82 38.09
N LEU A 5 7.26 44.37 39.31
CA LEU A 5 6.88 42.99 39.61
C LEU A 5 5.60 42.56 38.87
N TYR A 6 4.58 43.44 38.81
CA TYR A 6 3.34 43.17 38.06
C TYR A 6 3.60 43.03 36.54
N ILE A 7 4.41 43.91 35.96
CA ILE A 7 4.74 43.82 34.54
C ILE A 7 5.50 42.51 34.25
N LEU A 8 6.45 42.14 35.11
CA LEU A 8 7.23 40.92 34.96
C LEU A 8 6.36 39.66 35.04
N VAL A 9 5.42 39.59 35.99
CA VAL A 9 4.45 38.48 36.09
C VAL A 9 3.56 38.39 34.85
N GLY A 10 3.09 39.53 34.32
CA GLY A 10 2.27 39.56 33.10
C GLY A 10 3.03 39.04 31.88
N VAL A 11 4.29 39.46 31.70
CA VAL A 11 5.14 39.00 30.59
C VAL A 11 5.41 37.49 30.68
N ILE A 12 5.70 36.98 31.87
CA ILE A 12 5.90 35.54 32.09
C ILE A 12 4.65 34.74 31.73
N LEU A 13 3.46 35.21 32.14
CA LEU A 13 2.21 34.52 31.82
C LEU A 13 1.91 34.49 30.32
N VAL A 14 2.17 35.58 29.60
CA VAL A 14 2.03 35.61 28.13
C VAL A 14 3.03 34.65 27.48
N PHE A 15 4.29 34.65 27.92
CA PHE A 15 5.31 33.75 27.41
C PHE A 15 4.94 32.27 27.62
N LEU A 16 4.47 31.91 28.82
CA LEU A 16 3.97 30.56 29.12
C LEU A 16 2.79 30.17 28.24
N ASN A 17 1.85 31.10 28.00
CA ASN A 17 0.71 30.86 27.13
C ASN A 17 1.16 30.59 25.68
N THR A 18 2.08 31.38 25.14
CA THR A 18 2.65 31.18 23.80
C THR A 18 3.40 29.86 23.70
N TYR A 19 4.21 29.53 24.71
CA TYR A 19 4.95 28.27 24.76
C TYR A 19 4.01 27.05 24.80
N PHE A 20 3.00 27.07 25.67
CA PHE A 20 2.02 25.97 25.73
C PHE A 20 1.23 25.85 24.44
N PHE A 21 0.76 26.96 23.86
CA PHE A 21 0.03 26.95 22.60
C PHE A 21 0.83 26.27 21.47
N SER A 22 2.13 26.56 21.35
CA SER A 22 2.98 25.90 20.34
C SER A 22 3.06 24.38 20.50
N ASN A 23 3.02 23.87 21.74
CA ASN A 23 3.10 22.44 22.04
C ASN A 23 1.74 21.72 21.99
N THR A 24 0.64 22.43 21.69
CA THR A 24 -0.69 21.81 21.53
C THR A 24 -0.99 21.32 20.12
N GLN A 25 -0.14 21.66 19.13
CA GLN A 25 -0.39 21.34 17.73
C GLN A 25 0.05 19.91 17.42
N VAL A 26 -0.92 19.03 17.16
CA VAL A 26 -0.69 17.68 16.62
C VAL A 26 -0.93 17.73 15.12
N SER A 27 0.02 17.23 14.33
CA SER A 27 -0.08 17.23 12.87
C SER A 27 -0.98 16.08 12.39
N HIS A 28 -2.29 16.24 12.55
CA HIS A 28 -3.27 15.20 12.16
C HIS A 28 -3.19 14.83 10.67
N SER A 29 -2.81 15.77 9.80
CA SER A 29 -2.69 15.53 8.36
C SER A 29 -1.64 14.47 8.00
N ILE A 30 -0.52 14.42 8.73
CA ILE A 30 0.56 13.44 8.51
C ILE A 30 0.03 12.02 8.80
N TYR A 31 -0.68 11.85 9.91
CA TYR A 31 -1.22 10.54 10.29
C TYR A 31 -2.40 10.10 9.42
N GLU A 32 -3.21 11.04 8.93
CA GLU A 32 -4.23 10.74 7.92
C GLU A 32 -3.61 10.24 6.61
N GLU A 33 -2.52 10.88 6.15
CA GLU A 33 -1.76 10.45 4.97
C GLU A 33 -1.18 9.05 5.16
N VAL A 34 -0.52 8.77 6.28
CA VAL A 34 0.00 7.43 6.61
C VAL A 34 -1.10 6.39 6.63
N ASN A 35 -2.22 6.66 7.29
CA ASN A 35 -3.35 5.71 7.34
C ASN A 35 -3.91 5.42 5.95
N ASN A 36 -4.01 6.43 5.09
CA ASN A 36 -4.44 6.25 3.70
C ASN A 36 -3.44 5.42 2.90
N HIS A 37 -2.14 5.66 3.07
CA HIS A 37 -1.06 4.88 2.46
C HIS A 37 -1.08 3.41 2.91
N LEU A 38 -1.18 3.13 4.21
CA LEU A 38 -1.23 1.76 4.73
C LEU A 38 -2.49 1.00 4.27
N ARG A 39 -3.65 1.65 4.26
CA ARG A 39 -4.88 1.09 3.69
C ARG A 39 -4.74 0.81 2.21
N PHE A 40 -4.11 1.72 1.47
CA PHE A 40 -3.82 1.50 0.05
C PHE A 40 -2.89 0.31 -0.17
N LEU A 41 -1.84 0.14 0.64
CA LEU A 41 -0.95 -1.02 0.57
C LEU A 41 -1.71 -2.32 0.82
N SER A 42 -2.56 -2.37 1.86
CA SER A 42 -3.37 -3.55 2.18
C SER A 42 -4.34 -3.89 1.05
N HIS A 43 -5.03 -2.89 0.51
CA HIS A 43 -5.96 -3.10 -0.61
C HIS A 43 -5.21 -3.55 -1.89
N SER A 44 -4.05 -2.96 -2.15
CA SER A 44 -3.22 -3.30 -3.31
C SER A 44 -2.70 -4.73 -3.23
N GLU A 45 -2.38 -5.23 -2.04
CA GLU A 45 -2.00 -6.64 -1.83
C GLU A 45 -3.15 -7.59 -2.20
N GLU A 46 -4.37 -7.31 -1.77
CA GLU A 46 -5.53 -8.12 -2.13
C GLU A 46 -5.81 -8.09 -3.64
N MET A 47 -5.78 -6.89 -4.24
CA MET A 47 -6.00 -6.70 -5.67
C MET A 47 -4.93 -7.40 -6.50
N LEU A 48 -3.66 -7.30 -6.09
CA LEU A 48 -2.54 -7.99 -6.74
C LEU A 48 -2.81 -9.50 -6.76
N ARG A 49 -3.13 -10.11 -5.61
CA ARG A 49 -3.42 -11.56 -5.51
C ARG A 49 -4.52 -11.99 -6.46
N LEU A 50 -5.63 -11.23 -6.50
CA LEU A 50 -6.74 -11.50 -7.40
C LEU A 50 -6.35 -11.36 -8.87
N ASP A 51 -5.60 -10.32 -9.21
CA ASP A 51 -5.18 -10.06 -10.58
C ASP A 51 -4.18 -11.09 -11.09
N VAL A 52 -3.26 -11.61 -10.26
CA VAL A 52 -2.36 -12.70 -10.67
C VAL A 52 -3.16 -13.98 -10.98
N ILE A 53 -4.16 -14.30 -10.16
CA ILE A 53 -5.06 -15.44 -10.41
C ILE A 53 -5.87 -15.22 -11.69
N ARG A 54 -6.44 -14.03 -11.90
CA ARG A 54 -7.19 -13.70 -13.13
C ARG A 54 -6.29 -13.79 -14.36
N ALA A 55 -5.07 -13.27 -14.27
CA ALA A 55 -4.10 -13.32 -15.35
C ALA A 55 -3.72 -14.76 -15.72
N ARG A 56 -3.55 -15.64 -14.72
CA ARG A 56 -3.28 -17.07 -14.93
C ARG A 56 -4.35 -17.77 -15.79
N TYR A 57 -5.61 -17.40 -15.59
CA TYR A 57 -6.75 -17.98 -16.30
C TYR A 57 -7.23 -17.13 -17.49
N SER A 58 -6.40 -16.20 -17.97
CA SER A 58 -6.75 -15.30 -19.10
C SER A 58 -8.03 -14.48 -18.89
N LEU A 59 -8.39 -14.22 -17.62
CA LEU A 59 -9.51 -13.35 -17.23
C LEU A 59 -9.09 -11.87 -17.12
N LEU A 60 -7.79 -11.59 -17.25
CA LEU A 60 -7.23 -10.24 -17.28
C LEU A 60 -6.81 -9.91 -18.73
N PRO A 61 -7.23 -8.76 -19.29
CA PRO A 61 -6.88 -8.38 -20.67
C PRO A 61 -5.37 -8.18 -20.87
N ASN A 62 -4.71 -7.55 -19.90
CA ASN A 62 -3.29 -7.22 -19.89
C ASN A 62 -2.76 -7.25 -18.44
N TYR A 63 -1.46 -7.06 -18.25
CA TYR A 63 -0.82 -7.11 -16.92
C TYR A 63 -0.67 -5.72 -16.26
N ASP A 64 -1.27 -4.67 -16.83
CA ASP A 64 -1.01 -3.28 -16.44
C ASP A 64 -1.42 -2.99 -14.99
N SER A 65 -2.50 -3.62 -14.50
CA SER A 65 -2.96 -3.44 -13.13
C SER A 65 -1.93 -3.96 -12.11
N ILE A 66 -1.29 -5.09 -12.42
CA ILE A 66 -0.25 -5.71 -11.58
C ILE A 66 0.97 -4.77 -11.50
N VAL A 67 1.47 -4.31 -12.65
CA VAL A 67 2.65 -3.43 -12.73
C VAL A 67 2.37 -2.09 -12.03
N THR A 68 1.21 -1.50 -12.29
CA THR A 68 0.84 -0.19 -11.72
C THR A 68 0.69 -0.26 -10.20
N ASN A 69 0.09 -1.33 -9.66
CA ASN A 69 -0.07 -1.49 -8.23
C ASN A 69 1.28 -1.69 -7.52
N LEU A 70 2.16 -2.56 -8.06
CA LEU A 70 3.50 -2.76 -7.50
C LEU A 70 4.35 -1.48 -7.51
N TYR A 71 4.29 -0.71 -8.60
CA TYR A 71 4.97 0.58 -8.68
C TYR A 71 4.49 1.57 -7.60
N LYS A 72 3.17 1.67 -7.39
CA LYS A 72 2.60 2.54 -6.35
C LYS A 72 2.99 2.07 -4.95
N MET A 73 2.97 0.76 -4.70
CA MET A 73 3.40 0.19 -3.41
C MET A 73 4.87 0.52 -3.12
N ARG A 74 5.76 0.37 -4.12
CA ARG A 74 7.18 0.76 -4.00
C ARG A 74 7.34 2.26 -3.71
N THR A 75 6.57 3.10 -4.38
CA THR A 75 6.62 4.56 -4.18
C THR A 75 6.25 4.94 -2.73
N ILE A 76 5.22 4.31 -2.16
CA ILE A 76 4.79 4.57 -0.78
C ILE A 76 5.85 4.14 0.23
N VAL A 77 6.45 2.97 0.07
CA VAL A 77 7.45 2.50 1.03
C VAL A 77 8.76 3.27 0.97
N GLU A 78 9.10 3.85 -0.19
CA GLU A 78 10.23 4.77 -0.29
C GLU A 78 9.96 6.10 0.43
N ASP A 79 8.72 6.59 0.41
CA ASP A 79 8.31 7.78 1.16
C ASP A 79 8.44 7.55 2.69
N TYR A 80 8.17 6.34 3.19
CA TYR A 80 8.43 5.99 4.60
C TYR A 80 9.91 5.90 4.97
N LYS A 81 10.81 5.85 4.00
CA LYS A 81 12.26 5.81 4.24
C LYS A 81 12.87 7.20 4.32
N GLN A 82 12.45 8.12 3.46
CA GLN A 82 13.12 9.44 3.29
C GLN A 82 12.17 10.64 3.33
N GLY A 83 10.86 10.42 3.37
CA GLY A 83 9.85 11.47 3.31
C GLY A 83 9.51 12.14 4.65
N PRO A 84 8.54 13.09 4.63
CA PRO A 84 8.05 13.77 5.83
C PRO A 84 7.39 12.81 6.84
N VAL A 85 6.84 11.71 6.34
CA VAL A 85 6.24 10.61 7.11
C VAL A 85 7.26 9.52 7.46
N SER A 86 8.56 9.77 7.28
CA SER A 86 9.56 8.72 7.48
C SER A 86 9.63 8.26 8.94
N ILE A 87 9.97 6.97 9.11
CA ILE A 87 10.16 6.34 10.41
C ILE A 87 11.18 7.13 11.26
N HIS A 88 12.25 7.62 10.63
CA HIS A 88 13.25 8.46 11.27
C HIS A 88 12.70 9.82 11.72
N ALA A 89 11.91 10.50 10.87
CA ALA A 89 11.34 11.81 11.20
C ALA A 89 10.40 11.77 12.41
N LEU A 90 9.75 10.62 12.63
CA LEU A 90 8.83 10.40 13.74
C LEU A 90 9.48 9.71 14.96
N GLY A 91 10.79 9.44 14.90
CA GLY A 91 11.54 8.81 15.99
C GLY A 91 11.10 7.38 16.28
N MET A 92 10.70 6.64 15.25
CA MET A 92 10.19 5.26 15.33
C MET A 92 11.26 4.24 14.91
N ASP A 93 12.54 4.52 15.19
CA ASP A 93 13.69 3.77 14.67
C ASP A 93 13.63 2.26 14.96
N GLU A 94 12.92 1.83 16.01
CA GLU A 94 12.68 0.42 16.31
C GLU A 94 11.88 -0.33 15.22
N PHE A 95 11.15 0.38 14.35
CA PHE A 95 10.36 -0.19 13.25
C PHE A 95 11.10 -0.22 11.90
N ILE A 96 12.33 0.28 11.81
CA ILE A 96 13.16 0.18 10.60
C ILE A 96 13.27 -1.27 10.09
N PRO A 97 13.50 -2.30 10.94
CA PRO A 97 13.55 -3.68 10.47
C PRO A 97 12.24 -4.18 9.86
N VAL A 98 11.09 -3.64 10.28
CA VAL A 98 9.77 -3.96 9.73
C VAL A 98 9.62 -3.34 8.35
N LEU A 99 9.95 -2.06 8.20
CA LEU A 99 9.95 -1.37 6.91
C LEU A 99 10.89 -2.05 5.90
N ASP A 100 12.09 -2.42 6.34
CA ASP A 100 13.07 -3.12 5.50
C ASP A 100 12.56 -4.48 5.01
N ARG A 101 11.83 -5.23 5.84
CA ARG A 101 11.18 -6.49 5.42
C ARG A 101 10.07 -6.21 4.41
N LEU A 102 9.25 -5.19 4.65
CA LEU A 102 8.19 -4.78 3.74
C LEU A 102 8.74 -4.40 2.35
N ILE A 103 9.79 -3.58 2.30
CA ILE A 103 10.47 -3.18 1.06
C ILE A 103 10.99 -4.42 0.32
N ARG A 104 11.75 -5.29 1.00
CA ARG A 104 12.27 -6.53 0.39
C ARG A 104 11.15 -7.44 -0.12
N ALA A 105 10.03 -7.52 0.59
CA ALA A 105 8.90 -8.33 0.17
C ALA A 105 8.20 -7.77 -1.08
N ILE A 106 8.07 -6.44 -1.19
CA ILE A 106 7.54 -5.76 -2.38
C ILE A 106 8.49 -5.93 -3.57
N ASP A 107 9.80 -5.78 -3.37
CA ASP A 107 10.78 -5.96 -4.44
C ASP A 107 10.81 -7.41 -4.95
N ASN A 108 10.76 -8.38 -4.04
CA ASN A 108 10.67 -9.79 -4.40
C ASN A 108 9.36 -10.11 -5.15
N LYS A 109 8.24 -9.49 -4.75
CA LYS A 109 6.97 -9.61 -5.50
C LYS A 109 7.09 -9.03 -6.91
N ASP A 110 7.78 -7.90 -7.07
CA ASP A 110 7.98 -7.27 -8.38
C ASP A 110 8.78 -8.17 -9.34
N GLU A 111 9.89 -8.72 -8.86
CA GLU A 111 10.73 -9.65 -9.61
C GLU A 111 9.95 -10.92 -10.03
N ILE A 112 9.31 -11.59 -9.08
CA ILE A 112 8.54 -12.81 -9.37
C ILE A 112 7.34 -12.50 -10.27
N SER A 113 6.74 -11.32 -10.13
CA SER A 113 5.63 -10.88 -10.98
C SER A 113 6.07 -10.71 -12.43
N SER A 114 7.25 -10.12 -12.67
CA SER A 114 7.82 -10.03 -14.01
C SER A 114 8.02 -11.42 -14.64
N ASP A 115 8.65 -12.34 -13.90
CA ASP A 115 8.86 -13.72 -14.36
C ASP A 115 7.54 -14.46 -14.62
N PHE A 116 6.54 -14.23 -13.77
CA PHE A 116 5.19 -14.78 -13.94
C PHE A 116 4.55 -14.27 -15.23
N GLN A 117 4.61 -12.97 -15.50
CA GLN A 117 4.02 -12.37 -16.69
C GLN A 117 4.64 -12.93 -17.97
N GLU A 118 5.97 -13.04 -18.00
CA GLU A 118 6.70 -13.64 -19.12
C GLU A 118 6.27 -15.11 -19.32
N SER A 119 6.36 -15.91 -18.26
CA SER A 119 6.05 -17.34 -18.30
C SER A 119 4.59 -17.60 -18.69
N ASN A 120 3.66 -16.84 -18.12
CA ASN A 120 2.23 -16.96 -18.40
C ASN A 120 1.89 -16.51 -19.83
N SER A 121 2.56 -15.48 -20.36
CA SER A 121 2.41 -15.06 -21.76
C SER A 121 2.86 -16.14 -22.73
N ILE A 122 4.03 -16.75 -22.50
CA ILE A 122 4.56 -17.85 -23.33
C ILE A 122 3.61 -19.06 -23.29
N LEU A 123 3.12 -19.41 -22.10
CA LEU A 123 2.17 -20.49 -21.90
C LEU A 123 0.86 -20.23 -22.66
N LYS A 124 0.26 -19.06 -22.46
CA LYS A 124 -0.99 -18.64 -23.12
C LYS A 124 -0.89 -18.68 -24.64
N ASN A 125 0.18 -18.10 -25.18
CA ASN A 125 0.43 -18.06 -26.61
C ASN A 125 0.60 -19.48 -27.19
N SER A 126 1.31 -20.34 -26.46
CA SER A 126 1.54 -21.72 -26.90
C SER A 126 0.28 -22.58 -26.85
N ILE A 127 -0.57 -22.44 -25.82
CA ILE A 127 -1.86 -23.11 -25.73
C ILE A 127 -2.77 -22.65 -26.88
N SER A 128 -2.88 -21.33 -27.10
CA SER A 128 -3.71 -20.78 -28.17
C SER A 128 -3.28 -21.28 -29.55
N TYR A 129 -1.98 -21.21 -29.86
CA TYR A 129 -1.43 -21.74 -31.10
C TYR A 129 -1.72 -23.23 -31.25
N PHE A 130 -1.43 -24.02 -30.20
CA PHE A 130 -1.63 -25.46 -30.22
C PHE A 130 -3.09 -25.82 -30.54
N LEU A 131 -4.07 -25.20 -29.88
CA LEU A 131 -5.48 -25.51 -30.07
C LEU A 131 -5.96 -25.20 -31.49
N VAL A 132 -5.55 -24.05 -32.04
CA VAL A 132 -5.90 -23.67 -33.42
C VAL A 132 -5.30 -24.65 -34.41
N THR A 133 -3.98 -24.89 -34.34
CA THR A 133 -3.29 -25.79 -35.28
C THR A 133 -3.76 -27.24 -35.14
N ALA A 134 -4.05 -27.72 -33.92
CA ALA A 134 -4.60 -29.07 -33.72
C ALA A 134 -5.97 -29.23 -34.39
N SER A 135 -6.84 -28.23 -34.25
CA SER A 135 -8.17 -28.24 -34.86
C SER A 135 -8.10 -28.23 -36.40
N GLU A 136 -7.26 -27.37 -36.97
CA GLU A 136 -7.02 -27.30 -38.42
C GLU A 136 -6.45 -28.61 -38.97
N LEU A 137 -5.52 -29.24 -38.24
CA LEU A 137 -4.93 -30.51 -38.63
C LEU A 137 -5.92 -31.67 -38.60
N ILE A 138 -6.80 -31.72 -37.59
CA ILE A 138 -7.87 -32.72 -37.52
C ILE A 138 -8.82 -32.58 -38.72
N ALA A 139 -9.19 -31.34 -39.06
CA ALA A 139 -10.06 -31.07 -40.21
C ALA A 139 -9.40 -31.46 -41.54
N ARG A 140 -8.13 -31.08 -41.75
CA ARG A 140 -7.37 -31.41 -42.97
C ARG A 140 -7.08 -32.90 -43.13
N ASN A 141 -6.71 -33.59 -42.05
CA ASN A 141 -6.43 -35.03 -42.10
C ASN A 141 -7.67 -35.81 -42.54
N SER A 142 -8.85 -35.41 -42.05
CA SER A 142 -10.14 -36.03 -42.43
C SER A 142 -10.47 -35.87 -43.92
N GLN A 143 -9.92 -34.85 -44.60
CA GLN A 143 -10.09 -34.62 -46.03
C GLN A 143 -9.04 -35.33 -46.89
N MET A 144 -7.80 -35.43 -46.40
CA MET A 144 -6.67 -35.94 -47.18
C MET A 144 -6.45 -37.45 -47.05
N VAL A 145 -6.77 -38.05 -45.89
CA VAL A 145 -6.57 -39.48 -45.64
C VAL A 145 -7.78 -40.05 -44.89
N PRO A 146 -8.86 -40.42 -45.60
CA PRO A 146 -10.13 -40.84 -45.00
C PRO A 146 -10.02 -41.99 -43.98
N ASP A 147 -8.98 -42.83 -44.07
CA ASP A 147 -8.78 -44.00 -43.20
C ASP A 147 -7.75 -43.79 -42.07
N ASN A 148 -7.19 -42.59 -41.88
CA ASN A 148 -6.22 -42.34 -40.80
C ASN A 148 -6.89 -41.93 -39.47
N LEU A 149 -7.91 -42.69 -39.07
CA LEU A 149 -8.68 -42.47 -37.85
C LEU A 149 -7.80 -42.51 -36.58
N ALA A 150 -6.79 -43.39 -36.57
CA ALA A 150 -5.87 -43.53 -35.44
C ALA A 150 -5.07 -42.26 -35.15
N TYR A 151 -4.71 -41.48 -36.17
CA TYR A 151 -4.03 -40.20 -36.02
C TYR A 151 -4.96 -39.13 -35.43
N THR A 152 -6.17 -38.99 -35.97
CA THR A 152 -7.17 -38.04 -35.47
C THR A 152 -7.52 -38.31 -34.00
N ILE A 153 -7.68 -39.59 -33.63
CA ILE A 153 -7.90 -39.98 -32.23
C ILE A 153 -6.70 -39.59 -31.37
N SER A 154 -5.47 -39.93 -31.80
CA SER A 154 -4.27 -39.61 -31.03
C SER A 154 -4.11 -38.10 -30.80
N LEU A 155 -4.46 -37.27 -31.79
CA LEU A 155 -4.30 -35.82 -31.70
C LEU A 155 -5.38 -35.21 -30.79
N SER A 156 -6.60 -35.75 -30.85
CA SER A 156 -7.68 -35.41 -29.94
C SER A 156 -7.33 -35.75 -28.49
N GLU A 157 -6.74 -36.92 -28.25
CA GLU A 157 -6.33 -37.36 -26.91
C GLU A 157 -5.16 -36.56 -26.35
N LEU A 158 -4.16 -36.20 -27.18
CA LEU A 158 -3.11 -35.27 -26.77
C LEU A 158 -3.70 -33.89 -26.43
N THR A 159 -4.62 -33.38 -27.25
CA THR A 159 -5.29 -32.10 -27.01
C THR A 159 -6.04 -32.11 -25.69
N ARG A 160 -6.82 -33.17 -25.41
CA ARG A 160 -7.51 -33.37 -24.12
C ARG A 160 -6.54 -33.45 -22.95
N THR A 161 -5.45 -34.20 -23.11
CA THR A 161 -4.42 -34.35 -22.06
C THR A 161 -3.75 -33.01 -21.74
N LEU A 162 -3.39 -32.24 -22.77
CA LEU A 162 -2.79 -30.91 -22.60
C LEU A 162 -3.76 -29.91 -21.98
N LEU A 163 -5.03 -29.89 -22.42
CA LEU A 163 -6.04 -29.01 -21.85
C LEU A 163 -6.29 -29.37 -20.38
N SER A 164 -6.45 -30.66 -20.06
CA SER A 164 -6.56 -31.16 -18.69
C SER A 164 -5.36 -30.74 -17.84
N TYR A 165 -4.14 -30.88 -18.35
CA TYR A 165 -2.93 -30.45 -17.66
C TYR A 165 -2.90 -28.93 -17.44
N SER A 166 -3.30 -28.14 -18.45
CA SER A 166 -3.31 -26.68 -18.34
C SER A 166 -4.27 -26.14 -17.29
N LEU A 167 -5.41 -26.82 -17.10
CA LEU A 167 -6.45 -26.46 -16.14
C LEU A 167 -6.22 -27.05 -14.74
N SER A 168 -5.68 -28.26 -14.68
CA SER A 168 -5.61 -29.06 -13.44
C SER A 168 -4.21 -29.08 -12.82
N GLY A 169 -3.23 -28.49 -13.50
CA GLY A 169 -1.82 -28.49 -13.11
C GLY A 169 -1.30 -29.90 -12.82
N GLU A 170 -0.74 -30.09 -11.63
CA GLU A 170 -0.07 -31.31 -11.17
C GLU A 170 -0.94 -32.58 -11.16
N LYS A 171 -2.28 -32.45 -11.23
CA LYS A 171 -3.17 -33.62 -11.26
C LYS A 171 -3.02 -34.47 -12.53
N THR A 172 -2.53 -33.88 -13.63
CA THR A 172 -2.20 -34.63 -14.85
C THR A 172 -0.70 -34.86 -14.92
N PRO A 173 -0.21 -36.11 -14.86
CA PRO A 173 1.22 -36.38 -14.88
C PRO A 173 1.91 -35.86 -16.15
N PRO A 174 2.99 -35.06 -16.06
CA PRO A 174 3.74 -34.58 -17.22
C PRO A 174 4.28 -35.72 -18.11
N ALA A 175 4.48 -36.90 -17.52
CA ALA A 175 4.88 -38.11 -18.24
C ALA A 175 3.85 -38.55 -19.30
N LEU A 176 2.55 -38.34 -19.08
CA LEU A 176 1.53 -38.67 -20.07
C LEU A 176 1.66 -37.80 -21.32
N ILE A 177 1.91 -36.50 -21.15
CA ILE A 177 2.17 -35.58 -22.26
C ILE A 177 3.44 -36.00 -23.00
N GLN A 178 4.49 -36.38 -22.28
CA GLN A 178 5.73 -36.85 -22.90
C GLN A 178 5.52 -38.13 -23.73
N ASN A 179 4.70 -39.07 -23.26
CA ASN A 179 4.38 -40.29 -23.99
C ASN A 179 3.67 -39.97 -25.31
N TRP A 180 2.72 -39.03 -25.29
CA TRP A 180 2.06 -38.55 -26.51
C TRP A 180 3.03 -37.87 -27.46
N ILE A 181 3.90 -36.99 -26.96
CA ILE A 181 4.95 -36.34 -27.76
C ILE A 181 5.82 -37.39 -28.46
N ASN A 182 6.32 -38.38 -27.72
CA ASN A 182 7.17 -39.45 -28.28
C ASN A 182 6.43 -40.25 -29.36
N ARG A 183 5.13 -40.53 -29.16
CA ARG A 183 4.29 -41.21 -30.15
C ARG A 183 4.16 -40.40 -31.44
N PHE A 184 3.94 -39.08 -31.34
CA PHE A 184 3.84 -38.22 -32.52
C PHE A 184 5.19 -38.07 -33.24
N GLU A 185 6.30 -38.00 -32.51
CA GLU A 185 7.64 -37.99 -33.12
C GLU A 185 7.89 -39.28 -33.93
N ALA A 186 7.51 -40.45 -33.40
CA ALA A 186 7.65 -41.74 -34.09
C ALA A 186 6.72 -41.88 -35.31
N MET A 187 5.54 -41.24 -35.28
CA MET A 187 4.58 -41.28 -36.39
C MET A 187 4.87 -40.24 -37.48
N LYS A 188 5.63 -39.18 -37.17
CA LYS A 188 5.85 -38.03 -38.05
C LYS A 188 6.34 -38.42 -39.44
N ASN A 189 7.34 -39.29 -39.54
CA ASN A 189 7.96 -39.67 -40.81
C ASN A 189 7.04 -40.48 -41.73
N LYS A 190 5.89 -40.93 -41.24
CA LYS A 190 4.88 -41.68 -42.01
C LYS A 190 3.79 -40.76 -42.59
N LEU A 191 3.82 -39.47 -42.29
CA LEU A 191 2.84 -38.49 -42.77
C LEU A 191 3.32 -37.80 -44.07
N PRO A 192 2.40 -37.27 -44.90
CA PRO A 192 2.73 -36.40 -46.02
C PRO A 192 3.57 -35.19 -45.58
N LEU A 193 4.52 -34.74 -46.41
CA LEU A 193 5.47 -33.65 -46.07
C LEU A 193 4.79 -32.40 -45.50
N GLY A 194 3.64 -31.99 -46.05
CA GLY A 194 2.88 -30.83 -45.54
C GLY A 194 2.37 -31.01 -44.11
N LEU A 195 2.02 -32.23 -43.69
CA LEU A 195 1.58 -32.55 -42.33
C LEU A 195 2.77 -32.73 -41.36
N GLN A 196 3.96 -33.09 -41.87
CA GLN A 196 5.15 -33.26 -41.02
C GLN A 196 5.62 -31.94 -40.41
N ALA A 197 5.58 -30.85 -41.16
CA ALA A 197 5.97 -29.51 -40.68
C ALA A 197 5.04 -29.04 -39.55
N ASP A 198 3.73 -29.14 -39.77
CA ASP A 198 2.71 -28.75 -38.79
C ASP A 198 2.81 -29.58 -37.51
N ILE A 199 3.04 -30.90 -37.63
CA ILE A 199 3.25 -31.76 -36.45
C ILE A 199 4.53 -31.42 -35.71
N THR A 200 5.60 -31.06 -36.42
CA THR A 200 6.84 -30.61 -35.78
C THR A 200 6.58 -29.36 -34.93
N ASN A 201 5.84 -28.39 -35.47
CA ASN A 201 5.46 -27.18 -34.72
C ASN A 201 4.53 -27.49 -33.55
N LEU A 202 3.56 -28.37 -33.74
CA LEU A 202 2.61 -28.77 -32.70
C LEU A 202 3.30 -29.50 -31.53
N ILE A 203 4.27 -30.38 -31.83
CA ILE A 203 5.13 -31.02 -30.82
C ILE A 203 5.96 -29.97 -30.08
N LYS A 204 6.53 -28.99 -30.79
CA LYS A 204 7.30 -27.90 -30.17
C LYS A 204 6.44 -27.14 -29.16
N HIS A 205 5.22 -26.74 -29.52
CA HIS A 205 4.31 -26.06 -28.60
C HIS A 205 3.83 -26.98 -27.47
N ALA A 206 3.60 -28.27 -27.69
CA ALA A 206 3.30 -29.21 -26.62
C ALA A 206 4.43 -29.30 -25.57
N LYS A 207 5.70 -29.28 -26.00
CA LYS A 207 6.87 -29.23 -25.11
C LYS A 207 6.89 -27.92 -24.31
N ILE A 208 6.66 -26.78 -24.97
CA ILE A 208 6.58 -25.47 -24.30
C ILE A 208 5.47 -25.46 -23.25
N ILE A 209 4.28 -25.95 -23.58
CA ILE A 209 3.16 -26.04 -22.61
C ILE A 209 3.56 -26.91 -21.41
N LYS A 210 4.17 -28.07 -21.66
CA LYS A 210 4.62 -28.98 -20.59
C LYS A 210 5.60 -28.29 -19.63
N GLU A 211 6.55 -27.54 -20.17
CA GLU A 211 7.60 -26.85 -19.42
C GLU A 211 7.06 -25.63 -18.66
N TYR A 212 6.32 -24.75 -19.35
CA TYR A 212 5.88 -23.48 -18.80
C TYR A 212 4.68 -23.60 -17.88
N GLN A 213 3.88 -24.67 -17.96
CA GLN A 213 2.79 -24.91 -17.00
C GLN A 213 3.33 -24.97 -15.57
N GLY A 214 4.28 -25.88 -15.30
CA GLY A 214 4.84 -26.06 -13.96
C GLY A 214 5.58 -24.81 -13.47
N LYS A 215 6.36 -24.17 -14.36
CA LYS A 215 7.04 -22.90 -14.03
C LYS A 215 6.05 -21.81 -13.63
N THR A 216 4.99 -21.62 -14.43
CA THR A 216 3.96 -20.58 -14.17
C THR A 216 3.20 -20.87 -12.88
N ASP A 217 2.83 -22.13 -12.63
CA ASP A 217 2.11 -22.51 -11.42
C ASP A 217 3.00 -22.32 -10.16
N HIS A 218 4.30 -22.62 -10.24
CA HIS A 218 5.25 -22.33 -9.15
C HIS A 218 5.38 -20.82 -8.88
N LEU A 219 5.51 -20.01 -9.93
CA LEU A 219 5.60 -18.55 -9.79
C LEU A 219 4.30 -17.95 -9.20
N LEU A 220 3.14 -18.45 -9.62
CA LEU A 220 1.85 -18.08 -9.03
C LEU A 220 1.82 -18.40 -7.53
N GLN A 221 2.22 -19.61 -7.13
CA GLN A 221 2.27 -19.98 -5.71
C GLN A 221 3.27 -19.11 -4.93
N ALA A 222 4.45 -18.83 -5.50
CA ALA A 222 5.42 -17.94 -4.88
C ALA A 222 4.84 -16.53 -4.63
N LEU A 223 4.13 -15.95 -5.61
CA LEU A 223 3.45 -14.65 -5.45
C LEU A 223 2.37 -14.67 -4.38
N LEU A 224 1.58 -15.75 -4.29
CA LEU A 224 0.51 -15.90 -3.31
C LEU A 224 1.04 -16.20 -1.89
N ASN A 225 2.26 -16.70 -1.76
CA ASN A 225 2.86 -17.03 -0.46
C ASN A 225 3.59 -15.84 0.17
N ILE A 226 4.06 -14.87 -0.62
CA ILE A 226 4.62 -13.63 -0.05
C ILE A 226 3.43 -12.80 0.45
N SER A 227 3.31 -12.65 1.76
CA SER A 227 2.33 -11.76 2.39
C SER A 227 3.05 -10.60 3.04
N ILE A 228 2.53 -9.39 2.81
CA ILE A 228 3.00 -8.16 3.46
C ILE A 228 2.02 -7.65 4.53
N VAL A 229 0.87 -8.32 4.70
CA VAL A 229 -0.22 -7.86 5.56
C VAL A 229 0.25 -7.68 7.01
N THR A 230 1.02 -8.63 7.54
CA THR A 230 1.53 -8.56 8.90
C THR A 230 2.50 -7.39 9.11
N ASP A 231 3.40 -7.12 8.15
CA ASP A 231 4.31 -5.98 8.28
C ASP A 231 3.54 -4.65 8.14
N ILE A 232 2.48 -4.58 7.32
CA ILE A 232 1.58 -3.42 7.24
C ILE A 232 0.85 -3.20 8.57
N GLU A 233 0.27 -4.25 9.17
CA GLU A 233 -0.43 -4.18 10.46
C GLU A 233 0.50 -3.73 11.60
N LEU A 234 1.75 -4.22 11.61
CA LEU A 234 2.75 -3.79 12.59
C LEU A 234 3.09 -2.31 12.44
N LEU A 235 3.25 -1.82 11.21
CA LEU A 235 3.45 -0.40 10.97
C LEU A 235 2.21 0.41 11.37
N GLU A 236 1.01 -0.03 11.02
CA GLU A 236 -0.23 0.65 11.39
C GLU A 236 -0.36 0.83 12.90
N GLN A 237 -0.10 -0.23 13.66
CA GLN A 237 -0.09 -0.18 15.13
C GLN A 237 0.98 0.78 15.66
N ALA A 238 2.17 0.79 15.06
CA ALA A 238 3.26 1.68 15.46
C ALA A 238 2.89 3.17 15.28
N TYR A 239 2.33 3.52 14.12
CA TYR A 239 1.89 4.89 13.85
C TYR A 239 0.70 5.31 14.71
N GLN A 240 -0.24 4.40 14.99
CA GLN A 240 -1.36 4.66 15.90
C GLN A 240 -0.86 4.94 17.32
N GLN A 241 0.05 4.13 17.86
CA GLN A 241 0.65 4.35 19.18
C GLN A 241 1.40 5.68 19.24
N ARG A 242 2.11 6.05 18.17
CA ARG A 242 2.80 7.34 18.09
C ARG A 242 1.84 8.53 18.10
N LEU A 243 0.76 8.45 17.33
CA LEU A 243 -0.31 9.46 17.32
C LEU A 243 -0.97 9.60 18.70
N GLU A 244 -1.27 8.48 19.36
CA GLU A 244 -1.88 8.48 20.69
C GLU A 244 -0.98 9.18 21.72
N ALA A 245 0.33 8.88 21.71
CA ALA A 245 1.30 9.51 22.60
C ALA A 245 1.42 11.03 22.36
N GLU A 246 1.46 11.47 21.10
CA GLU A 246 1.50 12.90 20.76
C GLU A 246 0.18 13.61 21.12
N SER A 247 -0.95 12.94 20.94
CA SER A 247 -2.26 13.46 21.32
C SER A 247 -2.42 13.61 22.83
N GLU A 248 -1.96 12.63 23.61
CA GLU A 248 -1.95 12.69 25.08
C GLU A 248 -1.09 13.86 25.57
N GLN A 249 0.14 13.98 25.04
CA GLN A 249 1.04 15.07 25.37
C GLN A 249 0.43 16.44 25.04
N ALA A 250 -0.18 16.59 23.86
CA ALA A 250 -0.88 17.82 23.49
C ALA A 250 -2.11 18.09 24.36
N GLY A 251 -2.78 17.06 24.89
CA GLY A 251 -3.88 17.16 25.84
C GLY A 251 -3.44 17.76 27.19
N ILE A 252 -2.25 17.35 27.67
CA ILE A 252 -1.64 17.92 28.88
C ILE A 252 -1.33 19.41 28.66
N TYR A 253 -0.69 19.77 27.55
CA TYR A 253 -0.39 21.16 27.23
C TYR A 253 -1.65 22.01 27.05
N ARG A 254 -2.73 21.46 26.46
CA ARG A 254 -4.04 22.15 26.39
C ARG A 254 -4.61 22.43 27.78
N SER A 255 -4.52 21.47 28.69
CA SER A 255 -4.98 21.65 30.08
C SER A 255 -4.18 22.74 30.81
N LEU A 256 -2.85 22.73 30.67
CA LEU A 256 -1.97 23.76 31.23
C LEU A 256 -2.23 25.14 30.62
N LEU A 257 -2.47 25.19 29.30
CA LEU A 257 -2.83 26.41 28.60
C LEU A 257 -4.12 26.99 29.17
N TYR A 258 -5.19 26.19 29.31
CA TYR A 258 -6.46 26.63 29.88
C TYR A 258 -6.30 27.13 31.33
N ALA A 259 -5.55 26.42 32.17
CA ALA A 259 -5.25 26.86 33.52
C ALA A 259 -4.50 28.20 33.55
N SER A 260 -3.47 28.36 32.71
CA SER A 260 -2.69 29.60 32.63
C SER A 260 -3.50 30.78 32.08
N SER A 261 -4.40 30.55 31.12
CA SER A 261 -5.30 31.56 30.57
C SER A 261 -6.32 32.05 31.61
N LEU A 262 -6.86 31.15 32.44
CA LEU A 262 -7.73 31.53 33.56
C LEU A 262 -6.99 32.36 34.61
N LEU A 263 -5.73 32.02 34.92
CA LEU A 263 -4.89 32.82 35.80
C LEU A 263 -4.62 34.21 35.22
N LEU A 264 -4.34 34.30 33.92
CA LEU A 264 -4.11 35.57 33.23
C LEU A 264 -5.38 36.46 33.24
N LEU A 265 -6.57 35.88 33.00
CA LEU A 265 -7.84 36.60 33.09
C LEU A 265 -8.10 37.12 34.51
N SER A 266 -7.87 36.26 35.51
CA SER A 266 -8.00 36.62 36.92
C SER A 266 -7.03 37.75 37.30
N TYR A 267 -5.80 37.69 36.78
CA TYR A 267 -4.78 38.70 36.96
C TYR A 267 -5.20 40.06 36.37
N PHE A 268 -5.71 40.08 35.13
CA PHE A 268 -6.23 41.30 34.51
C PHE A 268 -7.43 41.86 35.28
N ALA A 269 -8.35 41.01 35.73
CA ALA A 269 -9.50 41.44 36.53
C ALA A 269 -9.05 42.15 37.82
N VAL A 270 -8.06 41.60 38.53
CA VAL A 270 -7.48 42.23 39.74
C VAL A 270 -6.83 43.57 39.43
N ILE A 271 -6.06 43.67 38.34
CA ILE A 271 -5.43 44.94 37.93
C ILE A 271 -6.50 46.00 37.65
N ILE A 272 -7.54 45.66 36.89
CA ILE A 272 -8.62 46.57 36.52
C ILE A 272 -9.36 47.06 37.78
N LEU A 273 -9.72 46.14 38.69
CA LEU A 273 -10.38 46.49 39.95
C LEU A 273 -9.50 47.42 40.80
N ARG A 274 -8.19 47.15 40.86
CA ARG A 274 -7.25 47.97 41.62
C ARG A 274 -7.07 49.36 41.00
N LEU A 275 -6.99 49.45 39.68
CA LEU A 275 -6.95 50.71 38.94
C LEU A 275 -8.20 51.55 39.21
N ARG A 276 -9.40 50.94 39.14
CA ARG A 276 -10.67 51.59 39.47
C ARG A 276 -10.73 52.11 40.90
N ASN A 277 -10.22 51.32 41.86
CA ASN A 277 -10.17 51.74 43.26
C ASN A 277 -9.18 52.90 43.48
N MET A 278 -8.06 52.94 42.74
CA MET A 278 -7.11 54.05 42.81
C MET A 278 -7.69 55.34 42.20
N THR A 279 -8.35 55.25 41.04
CA THR A 279 -8.98 56.42 40.41
C THR A 279 -10.13 56.96 41.25
N ALA A 280 -10.96 56.10 41.85
CA ALA A 280 -12.03 56.51 42.76
C ALA A 280 -11.52 57.24 44.02
N ARG A 281 -10.37 56.83 44.57
CA ARG A 281 -9.74 57.54 45.69
C ARG A 281 -9.22 58.91 45.29
N LEU A 282 -8.62 59.02 44.10
CA LEU A 282 -8.08 60.28 43.59
C LEU A 282 -9.18 61.32 43.33
N THR A 283 -10.30 60.92 42.72
CA THR A 283 -11.46 61.81 42.53
C THR A 283 -12.08 62.25 43.86
N GLN A 284 -12.15 61.36 44.85
CA GLN A 284 -12.64 61.72 46.19
C GLN A 284 -11.70 62.71 46.91
N THR A 285 -10.37 62.54 46.77
CA THR A 285 -9.39 63.50 47.34
C THR A 285 -9.40 64.85 46.64
N GLN A 286 -9.61 64.90 45.31
CA GLN A 286 -9.74 66.16 44.57
C GLN A 286 -11.03 66.91 44.95
N CYS A 287 -12.17 66.23 45.07
CA CYS A 287 -13.39 66.86 45.59
C CYS A 287 -13.25 67.31 47.04
N GLY A 288 -12.56 66.55 47.89
CA GLY A 288 -12.28 66.93 49.29
C GLY A 288 -11.29 68.08 49.46
N ALA A 289 -10.45 68.36 48.45
CA ALA A 289 -9.59 69.54 48.38
C ALA A 289 -10.35 70.75 47.83
N ALA A 290 -11.11 70.58 46.73
CA ALA A 290 -11.95 71.64 46.16
C ALA A 290 -13.03 72.14 47.14
N ASN A 291 -13.60 71.25 47.98
CA ASN A 291 -14.57 71.63 49.00
C ASN A 291 -13.93 72.34 50.21
N ARG A 292 -12.60 72.23 50.40
CA ARG A 292 -11.86 72.98 51.42
C ARG A 292 -11.55 74.41 50.97
N ASP A 293 -11.27 74.62 49.69
CA ASP A 293 -11.03 75.97 49.13
C ASP A 293 -12.29 76.86 49.10
N CYS A 294 -13.49 76.28 49.07
CA CYS A 294 -14.73 77.07 49.21
C CYS A 294 -15.02 77.52 50.66
N ARG A 295 -14.38 76.94 51.68
CA ARG A 295 -14.64 77.28 53.10
C ARG A 295 -13.73 78.38 53.67
N THR A 296 -12.67 78.77 52.96
CA THR A 296 -11.69 79.78 53.42
C THR A 296 -12.02 81.21 52.98
N HIS A 297 -13.12 81.44 52.24
CA HIS A 297 -13.57 82.77 51.81
C HIS A 297 -14.89 83.26 52.46
N ALA A 298 -15.34 82.61 53.53
CA ALA A 298 -16.55 82.99 54.27
C ALA A 298 -16.25 83.45 55.71
N GLY A 299 -15.21 84.27 55.88
CA GLY A 299 -14.85 84.95 57.13
C GLY A 299 -14.86 86.45 56.94
#